data_AF-A0A1I4H099-F1
#
_entry.id   AF-A0A1I4H099-F1
#
_cell.length_a   1.000
_cell.length_b   1.000
_cell.length_c   1.000
_cell.angle_alpha   90.00
_cell.angle_beta   90.00
_cell.angle_gamma   90.00
#
_symmetry.space_group_name_H-M   'P 1'
#
loop_
_entity.id
_entity.type
_entity.pdbx_description
1 polymer ?
#
loop_
_entity_poly.entity_id
_entity_poly.type
_entity_poly.pdbx_seq_one_letter_code
_entity_poly.pdbx_strand_id
1 'polypeptide(L)'
;MLKDANSVMMWILIFILIVASFLLLIKAYKLIPVGIAYAVFVGIGTVGTYIVSITFLGETTSKQQVVFLILLLIGIIGLKLTTKEERE
;
A
#
# COMPACT_ATOMS: atom_id res chain seq x y z
N MET A 1 -22.54 -16.45 -11.54
CA MET A 1 -21.59 -15.89 -10.56
C MET A 1 -20.95 -14.57 -11.04
N LEU A 2 -21.58 -13.83 -11.96
CA LEU A 2 -21.07 -12.56 -12.51
C LEU A 2 -22.20 -11.51 -12.67
N LYS A 3 -23.12 -11.42 -11.70
CA LYS A 3 -24.25 -10.46 -11.79
C LYS A 3 -24.28 -9.41 -10.68
N ASP A 4 -23.54 -9.60 -9.59
CA ASP A 4 -23.43 -8.61 -8.50
C ASP A 4 -22.13 -7.79 -8.52
N ALA A 5 -21.27 -8.02 -9.52
CA ALA A 5 -19.98 -7.33 -9.67
C ALA A 5 -20.11 -5.86 -10.10
N ASN A 6 -21.34 -5.37 -10.31
CA ASN A 6 -21.65 -3.95 -10.50
C ASN A 6 -22.76 -3.47 -9.55
N SER A 7 -22.80 -4.02 -8.34
CA SER A 7 -23.68 -3.52 -7.30
C SER A 7 -23.09 -2.23 -6.74
N VAL A 8 -23.89 -1.15 -6.74
CA VAL A 8 -23.54 0.13 -6.09
C VAL A 8 -23.06 -0.11 -4.65
N MET A 9 -23.53 -1.18 -4.01
CA MET A 9 -23.09 -1.63 -2.69
C MET A 9 -21.57 -1.94 -2.61
N MET A 10 -20.98 -2.61 -3.62
CA MET A 10 -19.53 -2.88 -3.64
C MET A 10 -18.74 -1.59 -3.79
N TRP A 11 -19.19 -0.69 -4.67
CA TRP A 11 -18.56 0.62 -4.86
C TRP A 11 -18.62 1.47 -3.59
N ILE A 12 -19.74 1.45 -2.87
CA ILE A 12 -19.88 2.11 -1.56
C ILE A 12 -18.92 1.49 -0.54
N LEU A 13 -18.83 0.16 -0.49
CA LEU A 13 -17.91 -0.53 0.42
C LEU A 13 -16.45 -0.15 0.14
N ILE A 14 -16.02 -0.19 -1.14
CA ILE A 14 -14.69 0.21 -1.56
C ILE A 14 -14.43 1.68 -1.20
N PHE A 15 -15.39 2.56 -1.47
CA PHE A 15 -15.27 3.98 -1.13
C PHE A 15 -15.10 4.22 0.37
N ILE A 16 -15.89 3.55 1.21
CA ILE A 16 -15.75 3.62 2.67
C ILE A 16 -14.36 3.13 3.10
N LEU A 17 -13.89 2.03 2.52
CA LEU A 17 -12.58 1.45 2.86
C LEU A 17 -11.42 2.37 2.46
N ILE A 18 -11.52 3.01 1.30
CA ILE A 18 -10.57 4.04 0.84
C ILE A 18 -10.58 5.21 1.82
N VAL A 19 -11.74 5.78 2.13
CA VAL A 19 -11.85 6.91 3.06
C VAL A 19 -11.27 6.55 4.42
N ALA A 20 -11.58 5.37 4.95
CA ALA A 20 -11.01 4.89 6.22
C ALA A 20 -9.47 4.78 6.16
N SER A 21 -8.93 4.25 5.06
CA SER A 21 -7.48 4.15 4.84
C SER A 21 -6.80 5.52 4.80
N PHE A 22 -7.39 6.48 4.07
CA PHE A 22 -6.89 7.86 4.02
C PHE A 22 -7.01 8.58 5.37
N LEU A 23 -8.07 8.35 6.15
CA LEU A 23 -8.20 8.91 7.50
C LEU A 23 -7.13 8.37 8.45
N LEU A 24 -6.80 7.08 8.37
CA LEU A 24 -5.68 6.49 9.11
C LEU A 24 -4.34 7.11 8.67
N LEU A 25 -4.15 7.30 7.37
CA LEU A 25 -2.95 7.90 6.80
C LEU A 25 -2.77 9.36 7.26
N ILE A 26 -3.84 10.15 7.26
CA ILE A 26 -3.83 11.54 7.77
C ILE A 26 -3.49 11.59 9.25
N LYS A 27 -3.97 10.64 10.06
CA LYS A 27 -3.56 10.52 11.46
C LYS A 27 -2.08 10.14 11.59
N ALA A 28 -1.58 9.23 10.74
CA ALA A 28 -0.18 8.85 10.73
C ALA A 28 0.74 10.02 10.33
N TYR A 29 0.32 10.88 9.39
CA TYR A 29 1.09 12.07 9.00
C TYR A 29 1.33 13.06 10.15
N LYS A 30 0.50 13.05 11.20
CA LYS A 30 0.76 13.86 12.41
C LYS A 30 1.88 13.31 13.29
N LEU A 31 2.28 12.05 13.08
CA LEU A 31 3.25 11.32 13.90
C LEU A 31 4.57 11.06 13.17
N ILE A 32 4.54 10.97 11.84
CA ILE A 32 5.70 10.68 11.01
C ILE A 32 5.77 11.62 9.79
N PRO A 33 6.99 11.95 9.30
CA PRO A 33 7.18 12.77 8.11
C PRO A 33 6.39 12.25 6.91
N VAL A 34 5.80 13.17 6.15
CA VAL A 34 4.90 12.86 5.02
C VAL A 34 5.56 11.93 3.99
N GLY A 35 6.87 12.12 3.73
CA GLY A 35 7.65 11.26 2.83
C GLY A 35 7.73 9.81 3.29
N ILE A 36 7.97 9.56 4.59
CA ILE A 36 8.03 8.20 5.16
C ILE A 36 6.64 7.56 5.12
N ALA A 37 5.62 8.30 5.52
CA ALA A 37 4.25 7.78 5.56
C ALA A 37 3.74 7.41 4.16
N TYR A 38 4.03 8.21 3.13
CA TYR A 38 3.69 7.85 1.75
C TYR A 38 4.46 6.62 1.27
N ALA A 39 5.76 6.55 1.56
CA ALA A 39 6.60 5.40 1.21
C ALA A 39 6.09 4.09 1.85
N VAL A 40 5.73 4.13 3.13
CA VAL A 40 5.15 2.98 3.84
C VAL A 40 3.76 2.61 3.29
N PHE A 41 2.92 3.60 3.01
CA PHE A 41 1.59 3.38 2.43
C PHE A 41 1.67 2.63 1.09
N VAL A 42 2.51 3.13 0.17
CA VAL A 42 2.74 2.49 -1.12
C VAL A 42 3.35 1.10 -0.94
N GLY A 43 4.34 0.95 -0.06
CA GLY A 43 4.98 -0.34 0.23
C GLY A 43 4.00 -1.42 0.69
N ILE A 44 3.15 -1.11 1.67
CA ILE A 44 2.13 -2.05 2.18
C ILE A 44 1.13 -2.39 1.07
N GLY A 45 0.68 -1.42 0.29
CA GLY A 45 -0.24 -1.64 -0.82
C GLY A 45 0.34 -2.54 -1.90
N THR A 46 1.60 -2.29 -2.31
CA THR A 46 2.29 -3.10 -3.32
C THR A 46 2.56 -4.52 -2.83
N VAL A 47 3.07 -4.69 -1.61
CA VAL A 47 3.31 -6.03 -1.04
C VAL A 47 2.02 -6.79 -0.85
N GLY A 48 0.97 -6.15 -0.32
CA GLY A 48 -0.34 -6.78 -0.12
C GLY A 48 -0.98 -7.21 -1.43
N THR A 49 -0.99 -6.33 -2.44
CA THR A 49 -1.50 -6.66 -3.78
C THR A 49 -0.70 -7.80 -4.40
N TYR A 50 0.63 -7.76 -4.27
CA TYR A 50 1.50 -8.81 -4.78
C TYR A 50 1.17 -10.17 -4.13
N ILE A 51 1.05 -10.24 -2.80
CA ILE A 51 0.66 -11.46 -2.08
C ILE A 51 -0.71 -11.97 -2.54
N VAL A 52 -1.69 -11.08 -2.71
CA VAL A 52 -3.02 -11.46 -3.20
C VAL A 52 -2.95 -11.99 -4.63
N SER A 53 -2.15 -11.38 -5.52
CA SER A 53 -1.92 -11.86 -6.88
C SER A 53 -1.40 -13.30 -6.92
N ILE A 54 -0.37 -13.62 -6.13
CA ILE A 54 0.18 -14.99 -6.10
C ILE A 54 -0.74 -16.00 -5.41
N THR A 55 -1.44 -15.62 -4.33
CA THR A 55 -2.20 -16.57 -3.51
C THR A 55 -3.64 -16.78 -3.98
N PHE A 56 -4.34 -15.72 -4.38
CA PHE A 56 -5.75 -15.77 -4.78
C PHE A 56 -5.93 -15.79 -6.30
N LEU A 57 -5.12 -15.05 -7.06
CA LEU A 57 -5.23 -15.01 -8.53
C LEU A 57 -4.39 -16.12 -9.20
N GLY A 58 -3.47 -16.75 -8.47
CA GLY A 58 -2.62 -17.82 -8.99
C GLY A 58 -1.65 -17.35 -10.07
N GLU A 59 -1.34 -16.06 -10.12
CA GLU A 59 -0.44 -15.49 -11.12
C GLU A 59 1.00 -15.97 -10.89
N THR A 60 1.70 -16.26 -11.99
CA THR A 60 3.10 -16.69 -11.94
C THR A 60 3.99 -15.51 -11.55
N THR A 61 4.66 -15.65 -10.40
CA THR A 61 5.69 -14.70 -9.96
C THR A 61 6.81 -14.61 -11.00
N SER A 62 7.00 -13.44 -11.59
CA SER A 62 8.22 -13.17 -12.36
C SER A 62 9.37 -12.85 -11.40
N LYS A 63 10.53 -13.49 -11.60
CA LYS A 63 11.75 -13.19 -10.84
C LYS A 63 12.11 -11.70 -10.89
N GLN A 64 11.80 -11.02 -11.99
CA GLN A 64 12.04 -9.58 -12.14
C GLN A 64 11.12 -8.75 -11.21
N GLN A 65 9.85 -9.12 -11.08
CA GLN A 65 8.90 -8.42 -10.18
C GLN A 65 9.39 -8.47 -8.72
N VAL A 66 9.90 -9.62 -8.28
CA VAL A 66 10.47 -9.78 -6.93
C VAL A 66 11.68 -8.88 -6.72
N VAL A 67 12.58 -8.77 -7.70
CA VAL A 67 13.75 -7.89 -7.62
C VAL A 67 13.33 -6.42 -7.47
N PHE A 68 12.37 -5.95 -8.28
CA PHE A 68 11.87 -4.59 -8.17
C PHE A 68 11.11 -4.35 -6.85
N LEU A 69 10.37 -5.35 -6.36
CA LEU A 69 9.70 -5.26 -5.06
C LEU A 69 10.72 -5.11 -3.92
N ILE A 70 11.80 -5.91 -3.93
CA ILE A 70 12.89 -5.79 -2.96
C ILE A 70 13.56 -4.42 -3.05
N LEU A 71 13.85 -3.94 -4.26
CA LEU A 71 14.45 -2.61 -4.47
C LEU A 71 13.56 -1.48 -3.94
N LEU A 72 12.24 -1.58 -4.16
CA LEU A 72 11.24 -0.66 -3.62
C LEU A 72 11.27 -0.67 -2.08
N LEU A 73 11.29 -1.86 -1.46
CA LEU A 73 11.36 -1.99 0.00
C LEU A 73 12.66 -1.40 0.56
N ILE A 74 13.80 -1.64 -0.09
CA ILE A 74 15.08 -1.03 0.28
C ILE A 74 14.98 0.50 0.19
N GLY A 75 14.36 1.03 -0.86
CA GLY A 75 14.14 2.47 -1.02
C GLY A 75 13.30 3.08 0.12
N ILE A 76 12.23 2.39 0.54
CA ILE A 76 11.38 2.81 1.67
C ILE A 76 12.18 2.82 2.98
N ILE A 77 12.93 1.75 3.25
CA ILE A 77 13.76 1.64 4.46
C ILE A 77 14.86 2.71 4.44
N GLY A 78 15.51 2.90 3.29
CA GLY A 78 16.50 3.96 3.08
C GLY A 78 15.92 5.33 3.38
N LEU A 79 14.75 5.66 2.86
CA LEU A 79 14.07 6.93 3.11
C LEU A 79 13.74 7.12 4.60
N LYS A 80 13.31 6.05 5.29
CA LYS A 80 13.08 6.07 6.74
C LYS A 80 14.35 6.33 7.54
N LEU A 81 15.49 5.81 7.09
CA LEU A 81 16.78 5.98 7.77
C LEU A 81 17.41 7.36 7.48
N THR A 82 17.19 7.93 6.30
CA THR A 82 17.73 9.23 5.91
C THR A 82 16.87 10.40 6.36
N THR A 83 15.57 10.18 6.51
CA THR A 83 14.68 11.18 7.09
C THR A 83 14.95 11.25 8.59
N LYS A 84 15.76 12.23 9.02
CA LYS A 84 15.80 12.65 10.42
C LYS A 84 14.40 13.11 10.81
N GLU A 85 13.89 12.66 11.95
CA GLU A 85 12.78 13.32 12.62
C GLU A 85 13.22 14.76 12.91
N GLU A 86 12.89 15.71 12.02
CA GLU A 86 12.75 17.10 12.41
C GLU A 86 11.53 17.16 13.33
N ARG A 87 11.82 16.92 14.61
CA ARG A 87 10.95 17.36 15.69
C ARG A 87 10.99 18.89 15.68
N GLU A 88 9.96 19.49 15.10
CA GLU A 88 9.42 20.76 15.62
C GLU A 88 8.08 20.48 16.31
#